data_AF-A0A657LJS6-F1
#
_entry.id   AF-A0A657LJS6-F1
#
_cell.length_a   1.000
_cell.length_b   1.000
_cell.length_c   1.000
_cell.angle_alpha   90.00
_cell.angle_beta   90.00
_cell.angle_gamma   90.00
#
_symmetry.space_group_name_H-M   'P 1'
#
loop_
_entity.id
_entity.type
_entity.pdbx_description
1 polymer ?
#
loop_
_entity_poly.entity_id
_entity_poly.type
_entity_poly.pdbx_seq_one_letter_code
_entity_poly.pdbx_strand_id
1 'polypeptide(L)' 'MIVMLHRFPRTTTMNPIRIAKSWINYRRTVAELGNLSNHALSDIGITRFDIRNIASRSFR' A
#
# COMPACT_ATOMS: atom_id res chain seq x y z
N MET A 1 12.54 -45.53 9.42
CA MET A 1 13.34 -44.28 9.47
C MET A 1 12.56 -43.23 8.69
N ILE A 2 12.09 -42.21 9.40
CA ILE A 2 10.92 -41.39 9.07
C ILE A 2 11.24 -40.31 8.03
N VAL A 3 10.25 -40.10 7.16
CA VAL A 3 10.17 -39.22 5.99
C VAL A 3 10.60 -37.78 6.26
N MET A 4 11.63 -37.33 5.54
CA MET A 4 12.05 -35.93 5.48
C MET A 4 11.18 -35.16 4.48
N LEU A 5 10.04 -34.67 4.93
CA LEU A 5 9.19 -33.71 4.21
C LEU A 5 9.90 -32.34 4.13
N HIS A 6 10.75 -32.15 3.12
CA HIS A 6 11.18 -30.81 2.71
C HIS A 6 9.97 -30.05 2.17
N ARG A 7 9.36 -29.24 3.03
CA ARG A 7 8.22 -28.38 2.70
C ARG A 7 8.69 -27.31 1.72
N PHE A 8 8.45 -27.54 0.42
CA PHE A 8 8.62 -26.52 -0.60
C PHE A 8 7.79 -25.27 -0.24
N PRO A 9 8.35 -24.06 -0.35
CA PRO A 9 7.60 -22.84 -0.10
C PRO A 9 6.47 -22.74 -1.14
N ARG A 10 5.23 -22.55 -0.68
CA ARG A 10 4.11 -22.27 -1.58
C ARG A 10 4.39 -20.92 -2.22
N THR A 11 4.60 -20.89 -3.53
CA THR A 11 4.60 -19.64 -4.30
C THR A 11 3.23 -19.00 -4.10
N THR A 12 3.20 -17.89 -3.38
CA THR A 12 1.96 -17.13 -3.18
C THR A 12 1.62 -16.50 -4.52
N THR A 13 0.65 -17.07 -5.23
CA THR A 13 0.13 -16.50 -6.48
C THR A 13 -0.36 -15.08 -6.19
N MET A 14 0.44 -14.09 -6.55
CA MET A 14 0.06 -12.69 -6.38
C MET A 14 -1.06 -12.40 -7.38
N ASN A 15 -2.26 -12.09 -6.87
CA ASN A 15 -3.41 -11.84 -7.72
C ASN A 15 -3.24 -10.48 -8.43
N PRO A 16 -3.11 -10.44 -9.78
CA PRO A 16 -2.87 -9.21 -10.53
C PRO A 16 -4.00 -8.18 -10.36
N ILE A 17 -5.24 -8.64 -10.14
CA ILE A 17 -6.40 -7.79 -9.87
C ILE A 17 -6.21 -7.05 -8.54
N ARG A 18 -5.68 -7.74 -7.52
CA ARG A 18 -5.38 -7.12 -6.22
C ARG A 18 -4.29 -6.06 -6.35
N ILE A 19 -3.23 -6.36 -7.11
CA ILE A 19 -2.14 -5.40 -7.36
C ILE A 19 -2.67 -4.14 -8.06
N ALA A 20 -3.48 -4.32 -9.11
CA ALA A 20 -4.09 -3.20 -9.83
C ALA A 20 -4.99 -2.35 -8.92
N LYS A 21 -5.83 -2.98 -8.09
CA LYS A 21 -6.70 -2.28 -7.14
C LYS A 21 -5.89 -1.47 -6.11
N SER A 22 -4.85 -2.06 -5.52
CA SER A 22 -3.97 -1.36 -4.59
C SER A 22 -3.25 -0.17 -5.24
N TRP A 23 -2.82 -0.31 -6.50
CA TRP A 23 -2.21 0.80 -7.26
C TRP A 23 -3.20 1.94 -7.54
N ILE A 24 -4.44 1.62 -7.92
CA ILE A 24 -5.48 2.63 -8.12
C ILE A 24 -5.75 3.40 -6.82
N ASN A 25 -5.88 2.68 -5.69
CA ASN A 25 -6.09 3.28 -4.38
C ASN A 25 -4.93 4.21 -3.99
N TYR A 26 -3.67 3.76 -4.18
CA TYR A 26 -2.50 4.59 -3.93
C TYR A 26 -2.55 5.90 -4.71
N ARG A 27 -2.81 5.84 -6.02
CA ARG A 27 -2.86 7.04 -6.86
C ARG A 27 -3.99 7.98 -6.45
N ARG A 28 -5.14 7.41 -6.09
CA ARG A 28 -6.28 8.18 -5.58
C ARG A 28 -5.92 8.93 -4.30
N THR A 29 -5.33 8.25 -3.31
CA THR A 29 -4.92 8.86 -2.05
C THR A 29 -3.86 9.95 -2.26
N VAL A 30 -2.87 9.71 -3.14
CA VAL A 30 -1.86 10.73 -3.46
C VAL A 30 -2.49 11.95 -4.13
N ALA A 31 -3.45 11.77 -5.04
CA ALA A 31 -4.13 12.88 -5.71
C ALA A 31 -5.03 13.66 -4.74
N GLU A 32 -5.84 12.97 -3.93
CA GLU A 32 -6.74 13.58 -2.96
C GLU A 32 -5.98 14.39 -1.90
N LEU A 33 -4.96 13.81 -1.26
CA LEU A 33 -4.14 14.52 -0.27
C LEU A 33 -3.19 15.53 -0.92
N GLY A 34 -2.71 15.26 -2.14
CA GLY A 34 -1.85 16.17 -2.89
C GLY A 34 -2.54 17.47 -3.27
N ASN A 35 -3.85 17.41 -3.56
CA ASN A 35 -4.67 18.58 -3.85
C ASN A 35 -4.97 19.45 -2.62
N LEU A 36 -4.73 18.96 -1.40
CA LEU A 36 -4.89 19.75 -0.18
C LEU A 36 -3.76 20.79 -0.05
N SER A 37 -4.07 21.92 0.60
CA SER A 37 -3.09 22.94 0.95
C SER A 37 -2.23 22.47 2.14
N ASN A 38 -1.04 23.06 2.34
CA ASN A 38 -0.19 22.73 3.48
C ASN A 38 -0.90 22.96 4.82
N HIS A 39 -1.76 23.98 4.90
CA HIS A 39 -2.56 24.27 6.10
C HIS A 39 -3.61 23.19 6.35
N ALA A 40 -4.36 22.76 5.32
CA ALA A 40 -5.35 21.70 5.47
C ALA A 40 -4.72 20.37 5.87
N LEU A 41 -3.53 20.05 5.33
CA LEU A 41 -2.75 18.90 5.76
C LEU A 41 -2.30 19.03 7.22
N SER A 42 -1.83 20.22 7.61
CA SER A 42 -1.43 20.49 9.00
C SER A 42 -2.59 20.40 9.99
N ASP A 43 -3.80 20.78 9.59
CA ASP A 43 -5.00 20.74 10.43
C ASP A 43 -5.39 19.30 10.81
N ILE A 44 -5.22 18.37 9.87
CA ILE A 44 -5.39 16.92 10.10
C ILE A 44 -4.11 16.24 10.62
N GLY A 45 -3.07 17.01 10.95
CA GLY A 45 -1.83 16.51 11.54
C GLY A 45 -0.93 15.70 10.61
N ILE A 46 -1.00 15.93 9.29
CA ILE A 46 -0.13 15.26 8.31
C ILE A 46 0.74 16.26 7.55
N THR A 47 1.91 15.82 7.12
CA THR A 47 2.78 16.62 6.25
C THR A 47 2.76 16.10 4.81
N ARG A 48 3.24 16.90 3.85
CA ARG A 48 3.38 16.48 2.45
C ARG A 48 4.21 15.20 2.29
N PHE A 49 5.19 14.99 3.17
CA PHE A 49 6.05 13.81 3.16
C PHE A 49 5.29 12.54 3.59
N ASP A 50 4.30 12.68 4.46
CA ASP A 50 3.49 11.57 4.95
C ASP A 50 2.53 11.03 3.90
N ILE A 51 2.11 11.84 2.92
CA ILE A 51 1.16 11.44 1.87
C ILE A 51 1.59 10.14 1.19
N ARG A 52 2.88 10.01 0.83
CA ARG A 52 3.40 8.81 0.17
C ARG A 52 3.43 7.61 1.11
N ASN A 53 3.72 7.83 2.39
CA ASN A 53 3.71 6.79 3.43
C ASN A 53 2.29 6.33 3.79
N ILE A 54 1.31 7.22 3.75
CA ILE A 54 -0.10 6.91 3.99
C ILE A 54 -0.66 6.14 2.79
N ALA A 55 -0.42 6.64 1.57
CA ALA A 55 -0.88 5.99 0.35
C ALA A 55 -0.27 4.59 0.18
N SER A 56 0.98 4.37 0.60
CA SER A 56 1.63 3.06 0.49
C SER A 56 0.99 1.98 1.37
N ARG A 57 0.24 2.37 2.42
CA ARG A 57 -0.52 1.42 3.25
C ARG A 57 -1.65 0.73 2.49
N SER A 58 -2.11 1.30 1.37
CA SER A 58 -3.14 0.68 0.51
C SER A 58 -2.64 -0.57 -0.26
N PHE A 59 -1.32 -0.84 -0.24
CA PHE A 59 -0.74 -2.07 -0.78
C PHE A 59 -0.70 -3.24 0.21
N ARG A 60 -1.04 -3.00 1.49
CA ARG A 60 -1.08 -4.05 2.52
C ARG A 60 -2.43 -4.76 2.57
#